data_AF-A0A6H9KZL9-F1
#
_entry.id   AF-A0A6H9KZL9-F1
#
_cell.length_a   1.000
_cell.length_b   1.000
_cell.length_c   1.000
_cell.angle_alpha   90.00
_cell.angle_beta   90.00
_cell.angle_gamma   90.00
#
_symmetry.space_group_name_H-M   'P 1'
#
loop_
_entity.id
_entity.type
_entity.pdbx_description
1 polymer ?
#
loop_
_entity_poly.entity_id
_entity_poly.type
_entity_poly.pdbx_seq_one_letter_code
_entity_poly.pdbx_strand_id
1 'polypeptide(L)'
;MNRSLWPSLLAPSPGDSKEFRPRNLRGLFFITKEIPVSYSPIFEKALRFAAIAHKNQSRKNSDLPYIYHPFAVSTILHHFKYPLEWRVAALLHDTIEDTDKTATDIEQNFGRHIMDLVIGCSEPEHNNASWEDRKKHTINFLTTADLPVKIIACADKIHNLHSILYDHNIAGDKVWLRFNRGKQAQKWYHENLLTSLFLNVKNPQNHKIFTEYETLISQIFK
;
A
#
# COMPACT_ATOMS: atom_id res chain seq x y z
N MET A 1 14.84 -4.06 -22.26
CA MET A 1 14.25 -2.71 -22.02
C MET A 1 12.85 -2.90 -21.46
N ASN A 2 12.73 -2.92 -20.13
CA ASN A 2 11.48 -3.19 -19.43
C ASN A 2 10.77 -1.86 -19.17
N ARG A 3 9.70 -1.55 -19.93
CA ARG A 3 8.85 -0.38 -19.67
C ARG A 3 7.88 -0.76 -18.55
N SER A 4 7.83 0.04 -17.48
CA SER A 4 6.81 -0.08 -16.43
C SER A 4 5.42 -0.07 -17.07
N LEU A 5 4.55 -0.99 -16.64
CA LEU A 5 3.22 -1.20 -17.22
C LEU A 5 2.15 -0.22 -16.68
N TRP A 6 2.53 0.75 -15.85
CA TRP A 6 1.65 1.84 -15.41
C TRP A 6 1.65 2.98 -16.45
N PRO A 7 0.48 3.44 -16.95
CA PRO A 7 0.45 4.50 -17.94
C PRO A 7 0.94 5.85 -17.37
N SER A 8 1.71 6.55 -18.19
CA SER A 8 2.44 7.80 -17.91
C SER A 8 1.55 9.04 -17.75
N LEU A 9 0.67 9.05 -16.75
CA LEU A 9 -0.25 10.19 -16.49
C LEU A 9 0.25 11.22 -15.49
N LEU A 10 1.51 11.15 -15.09
CA LEU A 10 2.09 12.05 -14.09
C LEU A 10 3.11 13.04 -14.67
N ALA A 11 3.20 13.21 -15.98
CA ALA A 11 3.99 14.29 -16.56
C ALA A 11 3.21 15.62 -16.45
N PRO A 12 3.67 16.62 -15.68
CA PRO A 12 3.08 17.95 -15.75
C PRO A 12 3.31 18.54 -17.14
N SER A 13 2.28 19.16 -17.71
CA SER A 13 2.44 19.97 -18.93
C SER A 13 3.28 21.21 -18.62
N PRO A 14 4.26 21.57 -19.45
CA PRO A 14 5.11 22.73 -19.20
C PRO A 14 4.33 24.02 -19.50
N GLY A 15 4.12 24.82 -18.46
CA GLY A 15 3.57 26.17 -18.54
C GLY A 15 2.25 26.30 -17.78
N ASP A 16 2.33 26.78 -16.55
CA ASP A 16 1.41 27.79 -16.01
C ASP A 16 1.83 28.13 -14.57
N SER A 17 2.62 29.19 -14.45
CA SER A 17 2.86 29.87 -13.18
C SER A 17 1.70 30.80 -12.88
N LYS A 18 0.98 30.51 -11.79
CA LYS A 18 0.19 31.39 -10.89
C LYS A 18 -1.20 30.82 -10.60
N GLU A 19 -1.55 30.89 -9.32
CA GLU A 19 -2.80 30.49 -8.64
C GLU A 19 -2.97 29.01 -8.22
N PHE A 20 -2.73 28.80 -6.93
CA PHE A 20 -3.09 27.60 -6.20
C PHE A 20 -4.61 27.49 -6.05
N ARG A 21 -5.24 26.54 -6.74
CA ARG A 21 -6.54 25.97 -6.38
C ARG A 21 -6.57 24.48 -6.73
N PRO A 22 -6.54 23.54 -5.76
CA PRO A 22 -6.79 22.15 -6.08
C PRO A 22 -8.30 21.95 -6.20
N ARG A 23 -8.85 22.27 -7.37
CA ARG A 23 -10.03 21.58 -7.88
C ARG A 23 -9.50 20.66 -8.94
N ASN A 24 -9.64 19.35 -8.73
CA ASN A 24 -9.97 18.34 -9.75
C ASN A 24 -9.57 16.94 -9.25
N LEU A 25 -10.59 16.17 -8.85
CA LEU A 25 -10.61 14.70 -8.71
C LEU A 25 -10.41 13.99 -10.06
N ARG A 26 -9.51 14.47 -10.93
CA ARG A 26 -9.32 13.97 -12.31
C ARG A 26 -8.29 12.85 -12.42
N GLY A 27 -7.78 12.32 -11.31
CA GLY A 27 -6.85 11.18 -11.29
C GLY A 27 -7.52 9.80 -11.21
N LEU A 28 -8.85 9.71 -11.24
CA LEU A 28 -9.58 8.50 -10.87
C LEU A 28 -10.49 7.96 -11.96
N PHE A 29 -10.00 7.70 -13.18
CA PHE A 29 -10.74 6.88 -14.15
C PHE A 29 -9.81 6.22 -15.17
N PHE A 30 -9.20 5.10 -14.77
CA PHE A 30 -8.79 4.06 -15.72
C PHE A 30 -9.71 2.86 -15.55
N ILE A 31 -10.97 3.03 -15.97
CA ILE A 31 -11.86 1.90 -16.21
C ILE A 31 -11.71 1.57 -17.70
N THR A 32 -10.83 0.61 -17.98
CA THR A 32 -10.75 -0.02 -19.30
C THR A 32 -12.11 -0.66 -19.63
N LYS A 33 -12.55 -0.50 -20.89
CA LYS A 33 -13.73 -1.16 -21.45
C LYS A 33 -13.74 -2.65 -21.07
N GLU A 34 -14.84 -3.06 -20.45
CA GLU A 34 -15.19 -4.44 -20.06
C GLU A 34 -14.37 -5.07 -18.91
N ILE A 35 -14.53 -4.51 -17.71
CA ILE A 35 -14.42 -5.32 -16.49
C ILE A 35 -15.84 -5.84 -16.22
N PRO A 36 -16.13 -7.14 -16.31
CA PRO A 36 -17.32 -7.67 -15.65
C PRO A 36 -17.11 -7.37 -14.17
N VAL A 37 -17.84 -6.38 -13.64
CA VAL A 37 -17.88 -6.10 -12.21
C VAL A 37 -18.58 -7.30 -11.59
N SER A 38 -17.84 -8.38 -11.37
CA SER A 38 -18.31 -9.51 -10.59
C SER A 38 -18.52 -8.96 -9.20
N TYR A 39 -19.80 -8.68 -8.91
CA TYR A 39 -20.23 -8.20 -7.61
C TYR A 39 -19.85 -9.24 -6.57
N SER A 40 -18.95 -8.87 -5.67
CA SER A 40 -18.52 -9.70 -4.56
C SER A 40 -19.10 -9.14 -3.27
N PRO A 41 -20.13 -9.79 -2.68
CA PRO A 41 -20.76 -9.31 -1.45
C PRO A 41 -19.75 -9.16 -0.30
N ILE A 42 -18.78 -10.07 -0.21
CA ILE A 42 -17.73 -10.02 0.83
C ILE A 42 -16.78 -8.84 0.63
N PHE A 43 -16.48 -8.49 -0.63
CA PHE A 43 -15.64 -7.32 -0.94
C PHE A 43 -16.34 -6.02 -0.60
N GLU A 44 -17.61 -5.88 -0.99
CA GLU A 44 -18.39 -4.70 -0.63
C GLU A 44 -18.53 -4.56 0.88
N LYS A 45 -18.82 -5.67 1.58
CA LYS A 45 -18.89 -5.68 3.05
C LYS A 45 -17.58 -5.19 3.66
N ALA A 46 -16.43 -5.67 3.17
CA ALA A 46 -15.12 -5.26 3.66
C ALA A 46 -14.83 -3.77 3.38
N LEU A 47 -15.18 -3.29 2.18
CA LEU A 47 -15.03 -1.88 1.82
C LEU A 47 -15.86 -0.97 2.73
N ARG A 48 -17.13 -1.32 2.97
CA ARG A 48 -18.00 -0.57 3.89
C ARG A 48 -17.45 -0.61 5.32
N PHE A 49 -17.00 -1.77 5.78
CA PHE A 49 -16.43 -1.94 7.11
C PHE A 49 -15.19 -1.06 7.31
N ALA A 50 -14.23 -1.12 6.38
CA ALA A 50 -13.03 -0.30 6.42
C ALA A 50 -13.36 1.21 6.33
N ALA A 51 -14.30 1.59 5.47
CA ALA A 51 -14.73 2.98 5.34
C ALA A 51 -15.32 3.53 6.64
N ILE A 52 -16.11 2.73 7.35
CA ILE A 52 -16.69 3.10 8.65
C ILE A 52 -15.59 3.16 9.73
N ALA A 53 -14.68 2.18 9.77
CA ALA A 53 -13.60 2.12 10.76
C ALA A 53 -12.67 3.34 10.64
N HIS A 54 -12.32 3.73 9.40
CA HIS A 54 -11.41 4.85 9.13
C HIS A 54 -12.12 6.20 8.88
N LYS A 55 -13.43 6.33 9.18
CA LYS A 55 -14.26 7.49 8.79
C LYS A 55 -13.76 8.85 9.27
N ASN A 56 -13.02 8.88 10.39
CA ASN A 56 -12.50 10.09 11.02
C ASN A 56 -11.00 10.29 10.78
N GLN A 57 -10.41 9.51 9.88
CA GLN A 57 -8.98 9.53 9.58
C GLN A 57 -8.71 10.11 8.19
N SER A 58 -7.61 10.83 8.09
CA SER A 58 -7.10 11.36 6.82
C SER A 58 -5.72 10.77 6.54
N ARG A 59 -5.38 10.65 5.25
CA ARG A 59 -4.04 10.23 4.82
C ARG A 59 -3.02 11.26 5.29
N LYS A 60 -1.92 10.77 5.86
CA LYS A 60 -0.84 11.61 6.41
C LYS A 60 -0.41 12.67 5.42
N ASN A 61 -0.35 13.93 5.87
CA ASN A 61 0.04 15.10 5.08
C ASN A 61 -0.90 15.41 3.89
N SER A 62 -2.17 15.01 3.95
CA SER A 62 -3.17 15.33 2.93
C SER A 62 -4.60 15.40 3.51
N ASP A 63 -5.53 15.98 2.76
CA ASP A 63 -6.97 16.04 3.11
C ASP A 63 -7.76 14.83 2.58
N LEU A 64 -7.09 13.82 2.01
CA LEU A 64 -7.77 12.64 1.47
C LEU A 64 -8.23 11.73 2.60
N PRO A 65 -9.49 11.23 2.58
CA PRO A 65 -9.96 10.23 3.54
C PRO A 65 -9.07 8.98 3.54
N TYR A 66 -8.79 8.43 4.73
CA TYR A 66 -7.84 7.32 4.88
C TYR A 66 -8.24 6.08 4.08
N ILE A 67 -9.55 5.81 3.91
CA ILE A 67 -10.10 4.70 3.11
C ILE A 67 -9.54 4.62 1.67
N TYR A 68 -9.08 5.74 1.12
CA TYR A 68 -8.41 5.75 -0.17
C TYR A 68 -7.23 4.77 -0.23
N HIS A 69 -6.47 4.65 0.86
CA HIS A 69 -5.31 3.78 0.91
C HIS A 69 -5.65 2.29 0.91
N PRO A 70 -6.45 1.75 1.87
CA PRO A 70 -6.81 0.34 1.82
C PRO A 70 -7.48 -0.06 0.49
N PHE A 71 -8.28 0.84 -0.10
CA PHE A 71 -8.88 0.63 -1.41
C PHE A 71 -7.84 0.52 -2.53
N ALA A 72 -6.86 1.42 -2.55
CA ALA A 72 -5.78 1.39 -3.53
C ALA A 72 -4.87 0.17 -3.38
N VAL A 73 -4.54 -0.25 -2.15
CA VAL A 73 -3.79 -1.50 -1.88
C VAL A 73 -4.54 -2.70 -2.43
N SER A 74 -5.85 -2.80 -2.18
CA SER A 74 -6.68 -3.87 -2.72
C SER A 74 -6.75 -3.85 -4.26
N THR A 75 -6.77 -2.66 -4.86
CA THR A 75 -6.76 -2.49 -6.32
C THR A 75 -5.42 -2.91 -6.93
N ILE A 76 -4.29 -2.67 -6.26
CA ILE A 76 -2.98 -3.20 -6.68
C ILE A 76 -3.03 -4.73 -6.72
N LEU A 77 -3.57 -5.39 -5.69
CA LEU A 77 -3.72 -6.86 -5.70
C LEU A 77 -4.63 -7.32 -6.85
N HIS A 78 -5.71 -6.60 -7.12
CA HIS A 78 -6.62 -6.89 -8.24
C HIS A 78 -5.91 -6.78 -9.59
N HIS A 79 -5.10 -5.74 -9.79
CA HIS A 79 -4.31 -5.55 -10.99
C HIS A 79 -3.35 -6.72 -11.25
N PHE A 80 -2.69 -7.22 -10.19
CA PHE A 80 -1.83 -8.40 -10.26
C PHE A 80 -2.58 -9.74 -10.22
N LYS A 81 -3.93 -9.72 -10.27
CA LYS A 81 -4.81 -10.90 -10.33
C LYS A 81 -4.68 -11.84 -9.12
N TYR A 82 -4.41 -11.29 -7.94
CA TYR A 82 -4.40 -12.08 -6.71
C TYR A 82 -5.83 -12.44 -6.23
N PRO A 83 -5.96 -13.52 -5.43
CA PRO A 83 -7.26 -14.01 -4.94
C PRO A 83 -8.12 -12.95 -4.25
N LEU A 84 -9.43 -13.18 -4.25
CA LEU A 84 -10.40 -12.25 -3.66
C LEU A 84 -10.19 -12.07 -2.16
N GLU A 85 -9.88 -13.14 -1.45
CA GLU A 85 -9.66 -13.19 -0.01
C GLU A 85 -8.49 -12.29 0.39
N TRP A 86 -7.42 -12.27 -0.41
CA TRP A 86 -6.25 -11.42 -0.18
C TRP A 86 -6.58 -9.95 -0.42
N ARG A 87 -7.42 -9.68 -1.43
CA ARG A 87 -7.94 -8.33 -1.71
C ARG A 87 -8.85 -7.83 -0.59
N VAL A 88 -9.64 -8.71 0.02
CA VAL A 88 -10.45 -8.41 1.20
C VAL A 88 -9.55 -8.13 2.40
N ALA A 89 -8.54 -8.97 2.67
CA ALA A 89 -7.57 -8.73 3.73
C ALA A 89 -6.81 -7.40 3.52
N ALA A 90 -6.44 -7.07 2.28
CA ALA A 90 -5.83 -5.79 1.94
C ALA A 90 -6.73 -4.57 2.22
N LEU A 91 -8.06 -4.69 2.06
CA LEU A 91 -8.99 -3.62 2.47
C LEU A 91 -9.04 -3.42 3.99
N LEU A 92 -8.70 -4.46 4.76
CA LEU A 92 -8.84 -4.50 6.20
C LEU A 92 -7.52 -4.39 6.96
N HIS A 93 -6.37 -4.37 6.27
CA HIS A 93 -5.05 -4.58 6.88
C HIS A 93 -4.72 -3.59 8.01
N ASP A 94 -5.12 -2.32 7.86
CA ASP A 94 -4.90 -1.26 8.85
C ASP A 94 -6.02 -1.18 9.91
N THR A 95 -7.10 -1.94 9.79
CA THR A 95 -8.25 -1.76 10.69
C THR A 95 -7.92 -2.16 12.13
N ILE A 96 -7.10 -3.20 12.34
CA ILE A 96 -6.68 -3.60 13.69
C ILE A 96 -5.61 -2.64 14.24
N GLU A 97 -4.71 -2.15 13.39
CA GLU A 97 -3.58 -1.30 13.82
C GLU A 97 -4.02 0.14 14.11
N ASP A 98 -4.87 0.70 13.25
CA ASP A 98 -5.17 2.14 13.27
C ASP A 98 -6.56 2.47 13.81
N THR A 99 -7.42 1.49 14.14
CA THR A 99 -8.81 1.75 14.56
C THR A 99 -9.20 1.01 15.84
N ASP A 100 -10.46 1.12 16.25
CA ASP A 100 -11.02 0.42 17.40
C ASP A 100 -11.44 -1.03 17.09
N LYS A 101 -11.13 -1.53 15.89
CA LYS A 101 -11.52 -2.87 15.45
C LYS A 101 -10.55 -3.93 15.94
N THR A 102 -11.10 -5.07 16.31
CA THR A 102 -10.36 -6.19 16.87
C THR A 102 -10.30 -7.36 15.89
N ALA A 103 -9.36 -8.30 16.13
CA ALA A 103 -9.34 -9.57 15.41
C ALA A 103 -10.69 -10.30 15.48
N THR A 104 -11.36 -10.28 16.64
CA THR A 104 -12.69 -10.88 16.81
C THR A 104 -13.74 -10.23 15.91
N ASP A 105 -13.72 -8.90 15.75
CA ASP A 105 -14.63 -8.22 14.82
C ASP A 105 -14.41 -8.69 13.38
N ILE A 106 -13.15 -8.87 12.97
CA ILE A 106 -12.81 -9.36 11.63
C ILE A 106 -13.26 -10.81 11.45
N GLU A 107 -12.99 -11.69 12.42
CA GLU A 107 -13.38 -13.10 12.35
C GLU A 107 -14.90 -13.26 12.24
N GLN A 108 -15.67 -12.55 13.07
CA GLN A 108 -17.13 -12.61 13.04
C GLN A 108 -17.72 -12.11 11.72
N ASN A 109 -17.06 -11.17 11.05
CA ASN A 109 -17.57 -10.57 9.83
C ASN A 109 -17.10 -11.26 8.54
N PHE A 110 -15.88 -11.81 8.53
CA PHE A 110 -15.19 -12.27 7.32
C PHE A 110 -14.62 -13.68 7.44
N GLY A 111 -14.68 -14.28 8.63
CA GLY A 111 -14.19 -15.63 8.90
C GLY A 111 -12.71 -15.68 9.27
N ARG A 112 -12.32 -16.84 9.82
CA ARG A 112 -10.99 -17.09 10.38
C ARG A 112 -9.85 -16.82 9.41
N HIS A 113 -9.98 -17.30 8.18
CA HIS A 113 -8.92 -17.18 7.18
C HIS A 113 -8.55 -15.72 6.88
N ILE A 114 -9.55 -14.85 6.70
CA ILE A 114 -9.29 -13.41 6.45
C ILE A 114 -8.74 -12.74 7.72
N MET A 115 -9.25 -13.09 8.90
CA MET A 115 -8.69 -12.59 10.15
C MET A 115 -7.20 -12.93 10.29
N ASP A 116 -6.80 -14.18 10.05
CA ASP A 116 -5.39 -14.60 10.15
C ASP A 116 -4.50 -13.80 9.16
N LEU A 117 -5.01 -13.51 7.94
CA LEU A 117 -4.31 -12.65 6.97
C LEU A 117 -4.16 -11.21 7.47
N VAL A 118 -5.22 -10.63 8.02
CA VAL A 118 -5.22 -9.25 8.55
C VAL A 118 -4.25 -9.14 9.72
N ILE A 119 -4.30 -10.06 10.68
CA ILE A 119 -3.34 -10.13 11.80
C ILE A 119 -1.90 -10.23 11.28
N GLY A 120 -1.66 -11.06 10.27
CA GLY A 120 -0.33 -11.19 9.67
C GLY A 120 0.17 -9.89 9.03
N CYS A 121 -0.71 -8.96 8.67
CA CYS A 121 -0.35 -7.67 8.08
C CYS A 121 -0.24 -6.54 9.10
N SER A 122 -0.77 -6.70 10.32
CA SER A 122 -0.73 -5.68 11.36
C SER A 122 0.60 -5.71 12.13
N GLU A 123 1.19 -4.54 12.41
CA GLU A 123 2.35 -4.49 13.30
C GLU A 123 1.89 -4.66 14.78
N PRO A 124 2.65 -5.37 15.63
CA PRO A 124 2.32 -5.50 17.06
C PRO A 124 2.40 -4.14 17.78
N GLU A 125 1.70 -4.00 18.91
CA GLU A 125 1.76 -2.77 19.72
C GLU A 125 3.20 -2.41 20.10
N HIS A 126 3.60 -1.19 19.74
CA HIS A 126 4.96 -0.71 19.90
C HIS A 126 5.10 0.14 21.16
N ASN A 127 5.40 -0.50 22.29
CA ASN A 127 5.69 0.14 23.58
C ASN A 127 6.92 1.06 23.52
N ASN A 128 6.78 2.27 22.95
CA ASN A 128 7.84 3.27 22.77
C ASN A 128 9.05 2.81 21.92
N ALA A 129 8.88 1.83 21.03
CA ALA A 129 9.96 1.36 20.17
C ALA A 129 10.41 2.43 19.16
N SER A 130 11.71 2.49 18.88
CA SER A 130 12.28 3.42 17.90
C SER A 130 11.77 3.12 16.49
N TRP A 131 11.85 4.10 15.58
CA TRP A 131 11.50 3.88 14.18
C TRP A 131 12.34 2.74 13.57
N GLU A 132 13.62 2.71 13.91
CA GLU A 132 14.58 1.70 13.47
C GLU A 132 14.19 0.30 13.94
N ASP A 133 13.80 0.15 15.21
CA ASP A 133 13.43 -1.15 15.77
C ASP A 133 12.14 -1.68 15.16
N ARG A 134 11.13 -0.80 14.97
CA ARG A 134 9.89 -1.17 14.29
C ARG A 134 10.16 -1.63 12.87
N LYS A 135 10.98 -0.91 12.12
CA LYS A 135 11.29 -1.26 10.73
C LYS A 135 12.14 -2.53 10.62
N LYS A 136 13.09 -2.75 11.53
CA LYS A 136 13.81 -4.03 11.65
C LYS A 136 12.87 -5.19 11.96
N HIS A 137 11.91 -4.98 12.87
CA HIS A 137 10.90 -5.99 13.17
C HIS A 137 10.09 -6.37 11.93
N THR A 138 9.57 -5.40 11.18
CA THR A 138 8.86 -5.66 9.92
C THR A 138 9.75 -6.41 8.91
N ILE A 139 11.00 -5.98 8.73
CA ILE A 139 11.97 -6.61 7.82
C ILE A 139 12.16 -8.08 8.21
N ASN A 140 12.39 -8.37 9.49
CA ASN A 140 12.63 -9.72 9.98
C ASN A 140 11.39 -10.60 9.88
N PHE A 141 10.23 -10.11 10.31
CA PHE A 141 8.95 -10.82 10.24
C PHE A 141 8.63 -11.26 8.80
N LEU A 142 8.81 -10.34 7.83
CA LEU A 142 8.53 -10.64 6.44
C LEU A 142 9.50 -11.65 5.82
N THR A 143 10.61 -12.05 6.48
CA THR A 143 11.45 -13.15 5.96
C THR A 143 10.75 -14.49 6.05
N THR A 144 9.97 -14.73 7.11
CA THR A 144 9.32 -16.01 7.42
C THR A 144 7.80 -15.98 7.24
N ALA A 145 7.21 -14.80 7.02
CA ALA A 145 5.77 -14.67 6.80
C ALA A 145 5.29 -15.48 5.58
N ASP A 146 4.04 -15.92 5.62
CA ASP A 146 3.42 -16.63 4.50
C ASP A 146 3.28 -15.72 3.28
N LEU A 147 3.27 -16.34 2.09
CA LEU A 147 3.19 -15.63 0.82
C LEU A 147 2.03 -14.61 0.73
N PRO A 148 0.79 -14.92 1.14
CA PRO A 148 -0.31 -13.94 1.09
C PRO A 148 0.02 -12.64 1.86
N VAL A 149 0.60 -12.77 3.05
CA VAL A 149 1.00 -11.64 3.91
C VAL A 149 2.10 -10.83 3.24
N LYS A 150 3.13 -11.50 2.68
CA LYS A 150 4.19 -10.82 1.90
C LYS A 150 3.63 -10.03 0.72
N ILE A 151 2.64 -10.59 0.02
CA ILE A 151 2.02 -9.94 -1.15
C ILE A 151 1.19 -8.72 -0.75
N ILE A 152 0.41 -8.81 0.34
CA ILE A 152 -0.36 -7.67 0.87
C ILE A 152 0.57 -6.57 1.36
N ALA A 153 1.59 -6.92 2.15
CA ALA A 153 2.59 -5.97 2.64
C ALA A 153 3.35 -5.28 1.48
N CYS A 154 3.71 -6.03 0.43
CA CYS A 154 4.32 -5.46 -0.76
C CYS A 154 3.41 -4.43 -1.44
N ALA A 155 2.12 -4.74 -1.60
CA ALA A 155 1.16 -3.83 -2.20
C ALA A 155 0.95 -2.54 -1.39
N ASP A 156 0.93 -2.64 -0.06
CA ASP A 156 0.93 -1.47 0.82
C ASP A 156 2.17 -0.60 0.55
N LYS A 157 3.37 -1.19 0.52
CA LYS A 157 4.60 -0.43 0.25
C LYS A 157 4.64 0.16 -1.16
N ILE A 158 4.10 -0.52 -2.17
CA ILE A 158 3.94 0.02 -3.52
C ILE A 158 3.06 1.28 -3.49
N HIS A 159 1.90 1.25 -2.84
CA HIS A 159 1.03 2.42 -2.76
C HIS A 159 1.71 3.60 -2.05
N ASN A 160 2.45 3.32 -0.97
CA ASN A 160 3.21 4.35 -0.26
C ASN A 160 4.35 4.92 -1.11
N LEU A 161 5.08 4.09 -1.87
CA LEU A 161 6.10 4.55 -2.81
C LEU A 161 5.50 5.37 -3.98
N HIS A 162 4.34 5.00 -4.50
CA HIS A 162 3.65 5.82 -5.50
C HIS A 162 3.29 7.21 -4.96
N SER A 163 2.85 7.29 -3.70
CA SER A 163 2.59 8.57 -3.04
C SER A 163 3.87 9.42 -2.94
N ILE A 164 4.99 8.79 -2.56
CA ILE A 164 6.31 9.46 -2.50
C ILE A 164 6.77 9.92 -3.89
N LEU A 165 6.63 9.06 -4.91
CA LEU A 165 7.03 9.38 -6.28
C LEU A 165 6.21 10.55 -6.84
N TYR A 166 4.90 10.56 -6.59
CA TYR A 166 4.03 11.67 -6.97
C TYR A 166 4.49 12.99 -6.34
N ASP A 167 4.72 12.98 -5.02
CA ASP A 167 5.22 14.15 -4.29
C ASP A 167 6.62 14.58 -4.75
N HIS A 168 7.50 13.63 -5.04
CA HIS A 168 8.85 13.88 -5.56
C HIS A 168 8.81 14.52 -6.95
N ASN A 169 7.91 14.08 -7.84
CA ASN A 169 7.74 14.68 -9.17
C ASN A 169 7.26 16.14 -9.10
N ILE A 170 6.57 16.52 -8.01
CA ILE A 170 6.06 17.89 -7.81
C ILE A 170 7.08 18.76 -7.08
N ALA A 171 7.66 18.25 -6.00
CA ALA A 171 8.45 19.05 -5.06
C ALA A 171 9.96 18.75 -5.09
N GLY A 172 10.39 17.77 -5.90
CA GLY A 172 11.75 17.24 -5.91
C GLY A 172 12.15 16.68 -4.54
N ASP A 173 13.42 16.88 -4.17
CA ASP A 173 13.97 16.38 -2.90
C ASP A 173 13.36 17.03 -1.64
N LYS A 174 12.53 18.06 -1.77
CA LYS A 174 11.78 18.62 -0.62
C LYS A 174 10.80 17.61 -0.03
N VAL A 175 10.40 16.56 -0.76
CA VAL A 175 9.56 15.48 -0.22
C VAL A 175 10.16 14.84 1.03
N TRP A 176 11.50 14.77 1.11
CA TRP A 176 12.21 14.12 2.21
C TRP A 176 12.10 14.87 3.53
N LEU A 177 11.78 16.18 3.49
CA LEU A 177 11.55 16.99 4.70
C LEU A 177 10.32 16.54 5.48
N ARG A 178 9.40 15.79 4.85
CA ARG A 178 8.21 15.23 5.50
C ARG A 178 8.52 13.96 6.30
N PHE A 179 9.73 13.42 6.18
CA PHE A 179 10.16 12.18 6.82
C PHE A 179 11.21 12.47 7.90
N ASN A 180 10.90 12.15 9.15
CA ASN A 180 11.78 12.38 10.30
C ASN A 180 13.18 11.75 10.18
N ARG A 181 13.36 10.74 9.32
CA ARG A 181 14.65 10.06 9.09
C ARG A 181 15.27 10.32 7.71
N GLY A 182 14.59 11.10 6.85
CA GLY A 182 15.07 11.47 5.52
C GLY A 182 15.20 10.33 4.50
N LYS A 183 15.76 10.65 3.33
CA LYS A 183 15.85 9.77 2.15
C LYS A 183 16.60 8.46 2.41
N GLN A 184 17.76 8.52 3.05
CA GLN A 184 18.65 7.36 3.18
C GLN A 184 18.06 6.26 4.08
N ALA A 185 17.38 6.65 5.17
CA ALA A 185 16.71 5.69 6.03
C ALA A 185 15.51 5.03 5.32
N GLN A 186 14.74 5.80 4.53
CA GLN A 186 13.67 5.24 3.71
C GLN A 186 14.23 4.27 2.66
N LYS A 187 15.31 4.64 1.97
CA LYS A 187 16.00 3.76 1.02
C LYS A 187 16.41 2.43 1.67
N TRP A 188 17.15 2.50 2.79
CA TRP A 188 17.56 1.33 3.56
C TRP A 188 16.37 0.44 3.91
N TYR A 189 15.27 1.02 4.40
CA TYR A 189 14.09 0.26 4.77
C TYR A 189 13.49 -0.49 3.58
N HIS A 190 13.26 0.21 2.47
CA HIS A 190 12.61 -0.39 1.30
C HIS A 190 13.49 -1.46 0.63
N GLU A 191 14.82 -1.27 0.54
CA GLU A 191 15.76 -2.25 -0.02
C GLU A 191 15.85 -3.53 0.83
N ASN A 192 15.91 -3.38 2.16
CA ASN A 192 15.92 -4.55 3.06
C ASN A 192 14.57 -5.27 3.06
N LEU A 193 13.46 -4.53 2.99
CA LEU A 193 12.13 -5.12 2.89
C LEU A 193 11.97 -5.91 1.58
N LEU A 194 12.45 -5.37 0.44
CA LEU A 194 12.48 -6.09 -0.82
C LEU A 194 13.22 -7.42 -0.69
N THR A 195 14.39 -7.42 -0.04
CA THR A 195 15.16 -8.65 0.23
C THR A 195 14.32 -9.65 1.02
N SER A 196 13.69 -9.23 2.11
CA SER A 196 12.83 -10.09 2.93
C SER A 196 11.63 -10.67 2.18
N LEU A 197 11.04 -9.91 1.25
CA LEU A 197 9.92 -10.38 0.42
C LEU A 197 10.31 -11.54 -0.49
N PHE A 198 11.56 -11.59 -0.96
CA PHE A 198 12.05 -12.67 -1.84
C PHE A 198 12.42 -13.95 -1.07
N LEU A 199 12.86 -13.84 0.19
CA LEU A 199 13.29 -14.98 0.99
C LEU A 199 12.13 -15.95 1.24
N ASN A 200 12.42 -17.25 1.27
CA ASN A 200 11.44 -18.32 1.54
C ASN A 200 10.20 -18.34 0.64
N VAL A 201 10.24 -17.66 -0.50
CA VAL A 201 9.19 -17.74 -1.53
C VAL A 201 9.67 -18.66 -2.65
N LYS A 202 8.80 -19.57 -3.09
CA LYS A 202 9.09 -20.44 -4.24
C LYS A 202 8.96 -19.64 -5.53
N ASN A 203 10.03 -19.57 -6.33
CA ASN A 203 10.09 -18.82 -7.60
C ASN A 203 9.63 -17.35 -7.45
N PRO A 204 10.27 -16.54 -6.57
CA PRO A 204 9.83 -15.17 -6.28
C PRO A 204 9.76 -14.28 -7.53
N GLN A 205 10.60 -14.53 -8.53
CA GLN A 205 10.60 -13.85 -9.83
C GLN A 205 9.30 -14.00 -10.62
N ASN A 206 8.46 -14.99 -10.31
CA ASN A 206 7.16 -15.16 -10.95
C ASN A 206 6.10 -14.19 -10.40
N HIS A 207 6.35 -13.60 -9.23
CA HIS A 207 5.46 -12.63 -8.60
C HIS A 207 5.81 -11.21 -9.07
N LYS A 208 5.22 -10.79 -10.20
CA LYS A 208 5.48 -9.49 -10.85
C LYS A 208 5.33 -8.27 -9.92
N ILE A 209 4.54 -8.38 -8.85
CA ILE A 209 4.39 -7.32 -7.86
C ILE A 209 5.73 -6.98 -7.17
N PHE A 210 6.61 -7.97 -6.94
CA PHE A 210 7.92 -7.72 -6.35
C PHE A 210 8.83 -6.94 -7.31
N THR A 211 8.75 -7.23 -8.62
CA THR A 211 9.48 -6.48 -9.65
C THR A 211 8.96 -5.05 -9.79
N GLU A 212 7.65 -4.82 -9.67
CA GLU A 212 7.08 -3.47 -9.65
C GLU A 212 7.62 -2.67 -8.45
N TYR A 213 7.66 -3.29 -7.28
CA TYR A 213 8.21 -2.68 -6.07
C TYR A 213 9.70 -2.34 -6.22
N GLU A 214 10.52 -3.27 -6.72
CA GLU A 214 11.93 -3.05 -7.04
C GLU A 214 12.13 -1.87 -8.02
N THR A 215 11.28 -1.80 -9.05
CA THR A 215 11.31 -0.72 -10.04
C THR A 215 11.03 0.63 -9.40
N LEU A 216 10.04 0.73 -8.51
CA LEU A 216 9.73 1.97 -7.80
C LEU A 216 10.85 2.40 -6.86
N ILE A 217 11.46 1.47 -6.12
CA ILE A 217 12.63 1.75 -5.28
C ILE A 217 13.75 2.36 -6.14
N SER A 218 14.05 1.73 -7.28
CA SER A 218 15.07 2.19 -8.22
C SER A 218 14.75 3.54 -8.87
N GLN A 219 13.47 3.91 -8.99
CA GLN A 219 13.07 5.21 -9.53
C GLN A 219 13.20 6.34 -8.51
N ILE A 220 12.78 6.09 -7.27
CA ILE A 220 12.67 7.09 -6.21
C ILE A 220 14.04 7.37 -5.55
N PHE A 221 14.86 6.33 -5.36
CA PHE A 221 16.09 6.41 -4.56
C PHE A 221 17.38 6.45 -5.39
N LYS A 222 17.28 6.93 -6.64
CA LYS A 222 18.44 7.28 -7.47
C LYS A 222 19.35 8.30 -6.78
#